data_AF-A0A6V7I302-F1
#
_entry.id   AF-A0A6V7I302-F1
#
_cell.length_a   1.000
_cell.length_b   1.000
_cell.length_c   1.000
_cell.angle_alpha   90.00
_cell.angle_beta   90.00
_cell.angle_gamma   90.00
#
_symmetry.space_group_name_H-M   'P 1'
#
loop_
_entity.id
_entity.type
_entity.pdbx_description
1 polymer ?
#
loop_
_entity_poly.entity_id
_entity_poly.type
_entity_poly.pdbx_seq_one_letter_code
_entity_poly.pdbx_strand_id
1 'polypeptide(L)' 'MMNEGFDVKALRAFRVLRPLRLVSGVPSLQVVLNSILRAMVPLLHIALLVLFVIIIYAIIGLELFSGKMHKTCRSNRT' A
#
# COMPACT_ATOMS: atom_id res chain seq x y z
N MET A 1 14.06 -11.25 20.58
CA MET A 1 12.89 -12.12 20.74
C MET A 1 12.00 -11.93 19.52
N MET A 2 12.20 -12.76 18.50
CA MET A 2 11.40 -12.77 17.26
C MET A 2 10.32 -13.81 17.46
N ASN A 3 9.06 -13.39 17.59
CA ASN A 3 7.92 -14.30 17.55
C ASN A 3 7.22 -14.12 16.21
N GLU A 4 7.82 -14.65 15.16
CA GLU A 4 7.16 -14.84 13.86
C GLU A 4 6.35 -16.14 13.90
N GLY A 5 5.43 -16.23 14.86
CA GLY A 5 4.33 -17.17 14.78
C GLY A 5 3.40 -16.65 13.71
N PHE A 6 3.28 -17.35 12.58
CA PHE A 6 2.35 -16.97 11.52
C PHE A 6 0.94 -16.85 12.12
N ASP A 7 0.46 -15.62 12.28
CA ASP A 7 -0.83 -15.34 12.91
C ASP A 7 -1.92 -16.14 12.19
N VAL A 8 -2.57 -17.04 12.91
CA VAL A 8 -3.72 -17.81 12.39
C VAL A 8 -4.85 -16.90 11.89
N LYS A 9 -4.86 -15.62 12.33
CA LYS A 9 -5.72 -14.56 11.80
C LYS A 9 -5.34 -14.13 10.38
N ALA A 10 -4.06 -14.02 10.04
CA ALA A 10 -3.59 -13.74 8.68
C ALA A 10 -3.91 -14.90 7.72
N LEU A 11 -3.78 -16.15 8.18
CA LEU A 11 -4.19 -17.34 7.40
C LEU A 11 -5.71 -17.39 7.15
N ARG A 12 -6.53 -16.81 8.04
CA ARG A 12 -7.97 -16.68 7.81
C ARG A 12 -8.27 -15.69 6.69
N ALA A 13 -7.49 -14.62 6.54
CA ALA A 13 -7.64 -13.66 5.43
C ALA A 13 -7.36 -14.30 4.05
N PHE A 14 -6.49 -15.31 3.97
CA PHE A 14 -6.28 -16.08 2.74
C PHE A 14 -7.55 -16.75 2.19
N ARG A 15 -8.58 -16.96 3.02
CA ARG A 15 -9.88 -17.48 2.55
C ARG A 15 -10.62 -16.49 1.64
N VAL A 16 -10.33 -15.19 1.70
CA VAL A 16 -10.87 -14.19 0.76
C VAL A 16 -10.33 -14.39 -0.67
N LEU A 17 -9.18 -15.05 -0.84
CA LEU A 17 -8.66 -15.40 -2.18
C LEU A 17 -9.36 -16.63 -2.80
N ARG A 18 -10.05 -17.48 -2.01
CA ARG A 18 -10.79 -18.65 -2.54
C ARG A 18 -11.93 -18.26 -3.50
N PRO A 19 -12.81 -17.29 -3.18
CA PRO A 19 -13.80 -16.77 -4.11
C PRO A 19 -13.18 -16.25 -5.42
N LEU A 20 -12.02 -15.61 -5.33
CA LEU A 20 -11.25 -15.16 -6.50
C LEU A 20 -10.80 -16.33 -7.39
N ARG A 21 -10.42 -17.46 -6.79
CA ARG A 21 -10.09 -18.71 -7.50
C ARG A 21 -11.31 -19.37 -8.16
N LEU A 22 -12.47 -19.34 -7.51
CA LEU A 22 -13.74 -19.81 -8.10
C LEU A 22 -14.15 -18.97 -9.33
N VAL A 23 -13.97 -17.64 -9.22
CA VAL A 23 -14.11 -16.69 -10.34
C VAL A 23 -13.13 -17.00 -11.48
N SER A 24 -11.90 -17.39 -11.15
CA SER A 24 -10.91 -17.84 -12.15
C SER A 24 -11.20 -19.23 -12.74
N GLY A 25 -12.21 -19.96 -12.27
CA GLY A 25 -12.64 -21.21 -12.90
C GLY A 25 -13.51 -21.00 -14.14
N VAL A 26 -14.08 -19.80 -14.31
CA VAL A 26 -14.92 -19.45 -15.45
C VAL A 26 -14.05 -18.78 -16.52
N PRO A 27 -13.95 -19.35 -17.74
CA PRO A 27 -12.99 -18.89 -18.76
C PRO A 27 -13.21 -17.42 -19.17
N SER A 28 -14.44 -16.90 -19.06
CA SER A 28 -14.77 -15.50 -19.36
C SER A 28 -14.15 -14.50 -18.38
N LEU A 29 -14.08 -14.81 -17.08
CA LEU A 29 -13.50 -13.89 -16.08
C LEU A 29 -11.97 -13.90 -16.09
N GLN A 30 -11.35 -15.03 -16.47
CA GLN A 30 -9.90 -15.11 -16.62
C GLN A 30 -9.38 -14.16 -17.72
N VAL A 31 -10.10 -14.01 -18.83
CA VAL A 31 -9.73 -13.09 -19.92
C VAL A 31 -9.72 -11.64 -19.43
N VAL A 32 -10.72 -11.25 -18.64
CA VAL A 32 -10.81 -9.90 -18.05
C VAL A 32 -9.66 -9.65 -17.08
N LEU A 33 -9.39 -10.59 -16.16
CA LEU A 33 -8.28 -10.46 -15.21
C LEU A 33 -6.92 -10.39 -15.92
N ASN A 34 -6.70 -11.20 -16.95
CA ASN A 34 -5.46 -11.15 -17.74
C ASN A 34 -5.32 -9.80 -18.46
N SER A 35 -6.44 -9.26 -18.98
CA SER A 35 -6.47 -7.94 -19.61
C SER A 35 -6.12 -6.82 -18.62
N ILE A 36 -6.65 -6.88 -17.40
CA ILE A 36 -6.34 -5.92 -16.31
C ILE A 36 -4.86 -6.01 -15.93
N LEU A 37 -4.34 -7.23 -15.71
CA LEU A 37 -2.93 -7.43 -15.36
C LEU A 37 -1.99 -6.94 -16.48
N ARG A 38 -2.35 -7.20 -17.75
CA ARG A 38 -1.61 -6.69 -18.92
C ARG A 38 -1.59 -5.17 -18.96
N ALA A 39 -2.70 -4.52 -18.59
CA ALA A 39 -2.80 -3.05 -18.50
C ALA A 39 -2.06 -2.47 -17.29
N MET A 40 -1.86 -3.23 -16.20
CA MET A 40 -1.07 -2.80 -15.03
C MET A 40 0.44 -2.76 -15.30
N VAL A 41 0.96 -3.61 -16.19
CA VAL A 41 2.39 -3.63 -16.53
C VAL A 41 2.93 -2.27 -16.99
N PRO A 42 2.33 -1.56 -17.96
CA PRO A 42 2.80 -0.23 -18.36
C PRO A 42 2.62 0.83 -17.27
N LEU A 43 1.60 0.70 -16.41
CA LEU A 43 1.37 1.59 -15.27
C LEU A 43 2.50 1.49 -14.22
N LEU A 44 3.19 0.35 -14.14
CA LEU A 44 4.28 0.15 -13.17
C LEU A 44 5.44 1.12 -13.41
N HIS A 45 5.76 1.43 -14.67
CA HIS A 45 6.78 2.43 -14.99
C HIS A 45 6.40 3.83 -14.50
N ILE A 46 5.13 4.22 -14.65
CA ILE A 46 4.61 5.51 -14.18
C ILE A 46 4.61 5.53 -12.66
N ALA A 47 4.18 4.44 -12.01
CA ALA A 47 4.18 4.31 -10.56
C ALA A 47 5.59 4.42 -9.97
N LEU A 48 6.60 3.85 -10.64
CA LEU A 48 8.01 3.96 -10.22
C LEU A 48 8.50 5.41 -10.29
N LEU A 49 8.15 6.13 -11.36
CA LEU A 49 8.48 7.54 -11.51
C LEU A 49 7.80 8.38 -10.42
N VAL A 50 6.51 8.15 -10.17
CA VAL A 50 5.76 8.82 -9.09
C VAL A 50 6.39 8.53 -7.72
N LEU A 51 6.76 7.28 -7.45
CA LEU A 51 7.44 6.90 -6.21
C LEU A 51 8.75 7.67 -6.03
N PHE A 52 9.54 7.79 -7.10
CA PHE A 52 10.79 8.54 -7.09
C PHE A 52 10.57 10.03 -6.76
N VAL A 53 9.56 10.64 -7.39
CA VAL A 53 9.17 12.04 -7.11
C VAL A 53 8.70 12.21 -5.66
N ILE A 54 7.88 11.29 -5.15
CA ILE A 54 7.42 11.30 -3.75
C ILE A 54 8.62 11.24 -2.80
N ILE A 55 9.62 10.40 -3.07
CA ILE A 55 10.82 10.29 -2.22
C ILE A 55 11.58 11.62 -2.17
N ILE A 56 11.78 12.28 -3.32
CA ILE A 56 12.48 13.58 -3.36
C ILE A 56 11.72 14.61 -2.53
N TYR A 57 10.42 14.77 -2.75
CA TYR A 57 9.62 15.73 -1.98
C TYR A 57 9.49 15.34 -0.49
N ALA A 58 9.52 14.06 -0.16
CA ALA A 58 9.50 13.59 1.22
C ALA A 58 10.80 13.96 1.94
N ILE A 59 11.97 13.82 1.32
CA ILE A 59 13.25 14.22 1.90
C ILE A 59 13.28 15.73 2.11
N ILE A 60 12.93 16.52 1.09
CA ILE A 60 12.86 17.99 1.18
C ILE A 60 11.88 18.42 2.27
N GLY A 61 10.70 17.80 2.32
CA GLY A 61 9.70 18.06 3.34
C GLY A 61 10.18 17.70 4.74
N LEU A 62 10.90 16.59 4.89
CA LEU A 62 11.51 16.21 6.16
C LEU A 62 12.56 17.24 6.60
N GLU A 63 13.45 17.68 5.72
CA GLU A 63 14.46 18.69 6.06
C GLU A 63 13.84 20.04 6.45
N LEU A 64 12.79 20.48 5.75
CA LEU A 64 12.11 21.76 6.05
C LEU A 64 11.24 21.70 7.31
N PHE A 65 10.51 20.60 7.52
CA PHE A 65 9.48 20.50 8.55
C PHE A 65 9.90 19.65 9.77
N SER A 66 11.11 19.09 9.77
CA SER A 66 11.63 18.34 10.93
C SER A 66 11.58 19.20 12.20
N GLY A 67 10.86 18.71 13.21
CA GLY A 67 10.74 19.34 14.53
C GLY A 67 9.88 20.61 14.60
N LYS A 68 9.29 21.09 13.50
CA LYS A 68 8.50 22.33 13.50
C LYS A 68 7.06 22.14 13.98
N MET A 69 6.51 20.93 13.83
CA MET A 69 5.10 20.62 14.16
C MET A 69 4.86 20.22 15.62
N HIS A 70 5.88 20.27 16.49
CA HIS A 70 5.77 19.81 17.88
C HIS A 70 5.29 20.89 18.87
N LYS A 71 4.91 22.08 18.38
CA LYS A 71 4.47 23.20 19.24
C LYS A 71 2.95 23.18 19.38
N THR A 72 2.49 23.10 20.62
CA THR A 72 1.07 23.29 20.99
C THR A 72 0.94 24.50 21.91
N CYS A 73 -0.15 25.25 21.78
CA CYS A 73 -0.46 26.34 22.70
C CYS A 73 -0.99 25.76 24.02
N ARG A 74 -0.27 25.97 25.12
CA ARG A 74 -0.74 25.59 26.46
C ARG A 74 -1.36 26.81 27.14
N SER A 75 -2.67 26.76 27.39
CA SER A 75 -3.36 27.78 28.17
C SER A 75 -2.85 27.74 29.62
N ASN A 76 -2.13 28.78 30.03
CA ASN A 76 -1.67 28.95 31.41
C ASN A 76 -2.64 29.87 32.15
N ARG A 77 -3.76 29.28 32.59
CA ARG A 77 -4.73 29.96 33.45
C ARG A 77 -4.25 29.82 34.90
N THR A 78 -3.52 30.83 35.39
CA THR A 78 -3.42 31.16 36.82
C THR A 78 -4.59 32.02 37.23
#